data_AF-A0A9W7H6V2-F1
#
_entry.id   AF-A0A9W7H6V2-F1
#
_cell.length_a   1.000
_cell.length_b   1.000
_cell.length_c   1.000
_cell.angle_alpha   90.00
_cell.angle_beta   90.00
_cell.angle_gamma   90.00
#
_symmetry.space_group_name_H-M   'P 1'
#
loop_
_entity.id
_entity.type
_entity.pdbx_description
1 polymer ?
#
loop_
_entity_poly.entity_id
_entity_poly.type
_entity_poly.pdbx_seq_one_letter_code
_entity_poly.pdbx_strand_id
1 'polypeptide(L)'
;MLYTMWTGKSNKKGWHMLPWNRICLPKSAGGMGFKDLHDFNIALLGKQIWKLICEPDSLLGQIYRSKYFPSGNILDAPKPSRGSFAWQGIYNALQRLFPGFLHRPGINSNIRIHKDIWGGSSPIELTGDYEISDEFHIRCRDFMIRNQTAWDTVKLNNYFNPFDADAILHIPIINDQRDSILWSHNAQ
;
A
#
# COMPACT_ATOMS: atom_id res chain seq x y z
N MET A 1 0.52 13.53 -22.43
CA MET A 1 -0.80 13.82 -23.03
C MET A 1 -1.11 15.28 -22.74
N LEU A 2 -1.24 16.14 -23.77
CA LEU A 2 -1.39 17.60 -23.62
C LEU A 2 -2.87 17.95 -23.47
N TYR A 3 -3.34 18.15 -22.25
CA TYR A 3 -4.66 18.73 -21.99
C TYR A 3 -4.49 20.25 -21.85
N THR A 4 -5.25 21.04 -22.61
CA THR A 4 -5.12 22.51 -22.62
C THR A 4 -6.41 23.17 -22.21
N MET A 5 -6.34 24.13 -21.29
CA MET A 5 -7.49 24.85 -20.77
C MET A 5 -7.59 26.24 -21.40
N TRP A 6 -8.83 26.67 -21.64
CA TRP A 6 -9.14 27.94 -22.27
C TRP A 6 -8.98 29.10 -21.29
N THR A 7 -8.11 30.06 -21.62
CA THR A 7 -7.99 31.31 -20.85
C THR A 7 -7.95 32.50 -21.82
N GLY A 8 -8.82 33.49 -21.61
CA GLY A 8 -8.89 34.70 -22.43
C GLY A 8 -8.41 35.92 -21.64
N LYS A 9 -7.47 36.70 -22.21
CA LYS A 9 -7.21 38.10 -21.78
C LYS A 9 -7.79 39.07 -22.80
N SER A 10 -8.37 40.15 -22.30
CA SER A 10 -9.38 40.98 -22.97
C SER A 10 -8.92 41.86 -24.15
N ASN A 11 -7.76 41.63 -24.77
CA ASN A 11 -7.32 42.55 -25.84
C ASN A 11 -6.50 41.95 -26.99
N LYS A 12 -6.43 40.62 -27.12
CA LYS A 12 -5.96 39.97 -28.35
C LYS A 12 -6.91 38.83 -28.69
N LYS A 13 -7.55 38.91 -29.86
CA LYS A 13 -8.40 37.84 -30.40
C LYS A 13 -7.50 36.67 -30.83
N GLY A 14 -7.29 35.72 -29.93
CA GLY A 14 -6.51 34.51 -30.20
C GLY A 14 -6.70 33.46 -29.11
N TRP A 15 -6.73 32.19 -29.50
CA TRP A 15 -6.89 31.06 -28.58
C TRP A 15 -5.55 30.84 -27.88
N HIS A 16 -5.46 31.18 -26.58
CA HIS A 16 -4.27 30.92 -25.79
C HIS A 16 -4.41 29.58 -25.07
N MET A 17 -3.76 28.55 -25.63
CA MET A 17 -3.67 27.22 -25.03
C MET A 17 -2.51 27.20 -24.02
N LEU A 18 -2.82 27.03 -22.74
CA LEU A 18 -1.81 26.77 -21.71
C LEU A 18 -1.69 25.25 -21.47
N PRO A 19 -0.47 24.73 -21.29
CA PRO A 19 -0.30 23.31 -20.98
C PRO A 19 -0.75 23.01 -19.55
N TRP A 20 -1.37 21.83 -19.34
CA TRP A 20 -1.95 21.42 -18.04
C TRP A 20 -0.98 21.56 -16.87
N ASN A 21 0.27 21.16 -17.07
CA ASN A 21 1.33 21.27 -16.06
C ASN A 21 1.50 22.71 -15.53
N ARG A 22 1.35 23.73 -16.39
CA ARG A 22 1.44 25.14 -16.01
C ARG A 22 0.18 25.61 -15.28
N ILE A 23 -0.98 25.06 -15.62
CA ILE A 23 -2.25 25.35 -14.96
C ILE A 23 -2.26 24.76 -13.53
N CYS A 24 -1.61 23.60 -13.34
CA CYS A 24 -1.48 22.94 -12.05
C CYS A 24 -0.53 23.63 -11.07
N LEU A 25 0.34 24.52 -11.55
CA LEU A 25 1.21 25.29 -10.67
C LEU A 25 0.40 26.14 -9.68
N PRO A 26 0.91 26.38 -8.46
CA PRO A 26 0.27 27.27 -7.52
C PRO A 26 0.14 28.69 -8.10
N LYS A 27 -0.85 29.45 -7.62
CA LYS A 27 -1.09 30.84 -8.07
C LYS A 27 0.15 31.73 -7.88
N SER A 28 0.93 31.49 -6.83
CA SER A 28 2.21 32.18 -6.55
C SER A 28 3.27 31.94 -7.64
N ALA A 29 3.23 30.79 -8.33
CA ALA A 29 4.12 30.45 -9.43
C ALA A 29 3.51 30.74 -10.82
N GLY A 30 2.41 31.51 -10.88
CA GLY A 30 1.75 31.91 -12.12
C GLY A 30 0.87 30.83 -12.76
N GLY A 31 0.52 29.77 -12.02
CA GLY A 31 -0.52 28.82 -12.40
C GLY A 31 -1.89 29.16 -11.83
N MET A 32 -2.84 28.23 -11.91
CA MET A 32 -4.20 28.41 -11.35
C MET A 32 -4.46 27.57 -10.10
N GLY A 33 -3.50 26.74 -9.68
CA GLY A 33 -3.62 25.88 -8.50
C GLY A 33 -4.52 24.67 -8.70
N PHE A 34 -4.77 24.24 -9.95
CA PHE A 34 -5.48 22.97 -10.19
C PHE A 34 -4.61 21.79 -9.77
N LYS A 35 -5.24 20.70 -9.33
CA LYS A 35 -4.51 19.46 -9.07
C LYS A 35 -4.12 18.79 -10.39
N ASP A 36 -2.99 18.12 -10.40
CA ASP A 36 -2.66 17.21 -11.50
C ASP A 36 -3.74 16.11 -11.56
N LEU A 37 -4.34 15.92 -12.74
CA LEU A 37 -5.47 15.01 -12.89
C LEU A 37 -5.05 13.55 -12.76
N HIS A 38 -3.81 13.23 -13.15
CA HIS A 38 -3.27 11.89 -13.05
C HIS A 38 -3.03 11.52 -11.58
N ASP A 39 -2.37 12.40 -10.82
CA ASP A 39 -2.16 12.16 -9.38
C ASP A 39 -3.48 12.19 -8.60
N PHE A 40 -4.42 13.06 -8.96
CA PHE A 40 -5.75 13.08 -8.35
C PHE A 40 -6.52 11.77 -8.62
N ASN A 41 -6.44 11.23 -9.84
CA ASN A 41 -7.04 9.95 -10.17
C ASN A 41 -6.41 8.79 -9.37
N ILE A 42 -5.08 8.80 -9.20
CA ILE A 42 -4.41 7.81 -8.36
C ILE A 42 -4.85 7.91 -6.90
N ALA A 43 -5.02 9.12 -6.36
CA ALA A 43 -5.54 9.31 -5.01
C ALA A 43 -6.97 8.77 -4.86
N LEU A 44 -7.84 8.97 -5.86
CA LEU A 44 -9.20 8.41 -5.87
C LEU A 44 -9.18 6.88 -5.92
N LEU A 45 -8.32 6.30 -6.76
CA LEU A 45 -8.12 4.85 -6.82
C LEU A 45 -7.55 4.32 -5.49
N GLY A 46 -6.62 5.05 -4.86
CA GLY A 46 -6.09 4.73 -3.53
C GLY A 46 -7.17 4.70 -2.46
N LYS A 47 -8.09 5.66 -2.46
CA LYS A 47 -9.27 5.65 -1.58
C LYS A 47 -10.15 4.42 -1.82
N GLN A 48 -10.33 4.03 -3.09
CA GLN A 48 -11.11 2.83 -3.42
C GLN A 48 -10.40 1.54 -2.98
N ILE A 49 -9.08 1.45 -3.14
CA ILE A 49 -8.25 0.35 -2.65
C ILE A 49 -8.37 0.25 -1.13
N TRP A 50 -8.24 1.37 -0.42
CA TRP A 50 -8.39 1.43 1.03
C TRP A 50 -9.75 0.89 1.48
N LYS A 51 -10.83 1.27 0.77
CA LYS A 51 -12.17 0.73 1.04
C LYS A 51 -12.25 -0.79 0.83
N LEU A 52 -11.61 -1.32 -0.22
CA LEU A 52 -11.56 -2.76 -0.47
C LEU A 52 -10.75 -3.53 0.60
N ILE A 53 -9.81 -2.86 1.27
CA ILE A 53 -9.06 -3.42 2.41
C ILE A 53 -9.91 -3.40 3.68
N CYS A 54 -10.52 -2.26 4.02
CA CYS A 54 -11.24 -2.08 5.29
C CYS A 54 -12.65 -2.69 5.28
N GLU A 55 -13.32 -2.75 4.13
CA GLU A 55 -14.69 -3.23 3.98
C GLU A 55 -14.80 -4.39 2.96
N PRO A 56 -14.10 -5.52 3.19
CA PRO A 56 -14.07 -6.63 2.23
C PRO A 56 -15.45 -7.29 2.05
N ASP A 57 -16.31 -7.21 3.07
CA ASP A 57 -17.65 -7.80 3.07
C ASP A 57 -18.71 -6.89 2.45
N SER A 58 -18.35 -5.68 2.02
CA SER A 58 -19.25 -4.84 1.22
C SER A 58 -19.58 -5.55 -0.10
N LEU A 59 -20.77 -5.28 -0.68
CA LEU A 59 -21.17 -5.87 -1.97
C LEU A 59 -20.08 -5.68 -3.04
N LEU A 60 -19.50 -4.50 -3.10
CA LEU A 60 -18.41 -4.18 -4.01
C LEU A 60 -17.15 -4.99 -3.69
N GLY A 61 -16.77 -5.08 -2.42
CA GLY A 61 -15.66 -5.91 -1.94
C GLY A 61 -15.81 -7.37 -2.35
N GLN A 62 -16.99 -7.97 -2.13
CA GLN A 62 -17.30 -9.35 -2.50
C GLN A 62 -17.24 -9.57 -4.02
N ILE A 63 -17.74 -8.63 -4.82
CA ILE A 63 -17.67 -8.70 -6.29
C ILE A 63 -16.20 -8.65 -6.77
N TYR A 64 -15.41 -7.71 -6.25
CA TYR A 64 -14.00 -7.60 -6.63
C TYR A 64 -13.19 -8.81 -6.16
N ARG A 65 -13.42 -9.28 -4.93
CA ARG A 65 -12.78 -10.45 -4.37
C ARG A 65 -13.07 -11.70 -5.19
N SER A 66 -14.34 -12.00 -5.44
CA SER A 66 -14.73 -13.19 -6.20
C SER A 66 -14.16 -13.21 -7.63
N LYS A 67 -14.04 -12.04 -8.25
CA LYS A 67 -13.57 -11.92 -9.64
C LYS A 67 -12.05 -11.85 -9.79
N TYR A 68 -11.35 -11.14 -8.91
CA TYR A 68 -9.95 -10.76 -9.13
C TYR A 68 -8.97 -11.29 -8.09
N PHE A 69 -9.41 -11.57 -6.86
CA PHE A 69 -8.55 -12.07 -5.78
C PHE A 69 -9.31 -13.03 -4.85
N PRO A 70 -9.78 -14.18 -5.34
CA PRO A 70 -10.71 -15.05 -4.60
C PRO A 70 -10.08 -15.67 -3.34
N SER A 71 -8.79 -15.98 -3.39
CA SER A 71 -8.05 -16.71 -2.35
C SER A 71 -7.32 -15.80 -1.34
N GLY A 72 -7.48 -14.48 -1.41
CA GLY A 72 -6.67 -13.57 -0.60
C GLY A 72 -7.29 -12.19 -0.41
N ASN A 73 -6.40 -11.22 -0.18
CA ASN A 73 -6.74 -9.80 -0.11
C ASN A 73 -6.38 -9.10 -1.43
N ILE A 74 -6.76 -7.83 -1.56
CA ILE A 74 -6.42 -7.02 -2.74
C ILE A 74 -4.90 -6.83 -2.89
N LEU A 75 -4.14 -6.82 -1.80
CA LEU A 75 -2.68 -6.67 -1.82
C LEU A 75 -1.98 -7.86 -2.49
N ASP A 76 -2.59 -9.05 -2.41
CA ASP A 76 -2.16 -10.29 -3.04
C ASP A 76 -2.74 -10.50 -4.44
N ALA A 77 -3.45 -9.52 -4.98
CA ALA A 77 -4.12 -9.69 -6.26
C ALA A 77 -3.09 -9.96 -7.37
N PRO A 78 -3.28 -11.01 -8.19
CA PRO A 78 -2.35 -11.34 -9.26
C PRO A 78 -2.37 -10.26 -10.34
N LYS A 79 -1.25 -10.14 -11.07
CA LYS A 79 -1.18 -9.25 -12.24
C LYS A 79 -2.31 -9.59 -13.22
N PRO A 80 -3.15 -8.62 -13.61
CA PRO A 80 -4.24 -8.88 -14.52
C PRO A 80 -3.71 -9.23 -15.92
N SER A 81 -3.88 -10.48 -16.34
CA SER A 81 -3.60 -10.90 -17.72
C SER A 81 -4.69 -10.39 -18.68
N ARG A 82 -5.94 -10.38 -18.21
CA ARG A 82 -7.13 -9.78 -18.83
C ARG A 82 -7.99 -9.19 -17.71
N GLY A 83 -8.40 -7.94 -17.84
CA GLY A 83 -9.18 -7.25 -16.81
C GLY A 83 -9.92 -6.05 -17.38
N SER A 84 -10.99 -5.62 -16.71
CA SER A 84 -11.64 -4.37 -17.06
C SER A 84 -10.67 -3.19 -16.91
N PHE A 85 -10.86 -2.12 -17.69
CA PHE A 85 -10.07 -0.90 -17.53
C PHE A 85 -10.08 -0.37 -16.09
N ALA A 86 -11.22 -0.49 -15.40
CA ALA A 86 -11.34 -0.15 -13.98
C ALA A 86 -10.40 -0.98 -13.10
N TRP A 87 -10.37 -2.30 -13.28
CA TRP A 87 -9.48 -3.17 -12.51
C TRP A 87 -8.00 -2.93 -12.84
N GLN A 88 -7.65 -2.72 -14.10
CA GLN A 88 -6.28 -2.37 -14.48
C GLN A 88 -5.84 -1.06 -13.83
N GLY A 89 -6.72 -0.06 -13.77
CA GLY A 89 -6.49 1.19 -13.05
C GLY A 89 -6.25 0.97 -11.56
N ILE A 90 -7.13 0.19 -10.90
CA ILE A 90 -6.99 -0.17 -9.49
C ILE A 90 -5.67 -0.92 -9.23
N TYR A 91 -5.34 -1.92 -10.06
CA TYR A 91 -4.11 -2.69 -9.92
C TYR A 91 -2.86 -1.81 -10.09
N ASN A 92 -2.82 -0.94 -11.11
CA ASN A 92 -1.68 -0.05 -11.33
C ASN A 92 -1.52 0.97 -10.19
N ALA A 93 -2.63 1.52 -9.68
CA ALA A 93 -2.60 2.39 -8.52
C ALA A 93 -2.15 1.63 -7.26
N LEU A 94 -2.60 0.40 -7.07
CA LEU A 94 -2.19 -0.47 -5.98
C LEU A 94 -0.67 -0.68 -5.99
N GLN A 95 -0.07 -1.01 -7.14
CA GLN A 95 1.39 -1.18 -7.24
C GLN A 95 2.15 0.10 -6.87
N ARG A 96 1.63 1.27 -7.28
CA ARG A 96 2.25 2.57 -6.94
C ARG A 96 2.10 2.93 -5.46
N LEU A 97 1.01 2.51 -4.83
CA LEU A 97 0.70 2.80 -3.43
C LEU A 97 1.18 1.69 -2.47
N PHE A 98 1.60 0.54 -2.99
CA PHE A 98 2.00 -0.64 -2.22
C PHE A 98 2.99 -0.33 -1.08
N PRO A 99 4.06 0.48 -1.30
CA PRO A 99 5.01 0.83 -0.24
C PRO A 99 4.40 1.60 0.94
N GLY A 100 3.22 2.18 0.76
CA GLY A 100 2.52 2.92 1.80
C GLY A 100 1.61 2.07 2.70
N PHE A 101 1.35 0.80 2.36
CA PHE A 101 0.54 -0.08 3.21
C PHE A 101 1.43 -0.81 4.22
N LEU A 102 1.29 -0.46 5.49
CA LEU A 102 2.00 -1.05 6.61
C LEU A 102 1.09 -2.05 7.34
N HIS A 103 1.50 -3.31 7.39
CA HIS A 103 0.87 -4.33 8.20
C HIS A 103 1.34 -4.21 9.65
N ARG A 104 0.41 -4.27 10.60
CA ARG A 104 0.71 -4.40 12.02
C ARG A 104 0.28 -5.78 12.52
N PRO A 105 1.19 -6.52 13.18
CA PRO A 105 0.92 -7.86 13.67
C PRO A 105 -0.10 -7.86 14.83
N GLY A 106 -1.10 -8.73 14.73
CA GLY A 106 -1.94 -9.13 15.87
C GLY A 106 -1.40 -10.40 16.55
N ILE A 107 -2.11 -10.88 17.58
CA ILE A 107 -1.70 -12.07 18.37
C ILE A 107 -1.63 -13.35 17.52
N ASN A 108 -2.54 -13.50 16.56
CA ASN A 108 -2.60 -14.64 15.63
C ASN A 108 -2.19 -14.23 14.21
N SER A 109 -1.10 -13.47 14.10
CA SER A 109 -0.70 -12.84 12.87
C SER A 109 -0.46 -13.84 11.72
N ASN A 110 -1.08 -13.55 10.58
CA ASN A 110 -0.86 -14.23 9.29
C ASN A 110 0.04 -13.41 8.35
N ILE A 111 0.69 -12.35 8.86
CA ILE A 111 1.69 -11.58 8.13
C ILE A 111 2.86 -12.48 7.76
N ARG A 112 3.27 -12.41 6.50
CA ARG A 112 4.42 -13.11 5.94
C ARG A 112 5.66 -12.26 6.17
N ILE A 113 6.61 -12.79 6.93
CA ILE A 113 7.79 -12.03 7.35
C ILE A 113 8.57 -11.47 6.16
N HIS A 114 8.76 -12.27 5.11
CA HIS A 114 9.58 -11.92 3.95
C HIS A 114 8.82 -11.19 2.84
N LYS A 115 7.48 -11.16 2.86
CA LYS A 115 6.66 -10.62 1.75
C LYS A 115 5.90 -9.35 2.09
N ASP A 116 5.39 -9.25 3.31
CA ASP A 116 4.55 -8.12 3.72
C ASP A 116 5.42 -6.99 4.28
N ILE A 117 4.91 -5.76 4.27
CA ILE A 117 5.61 -4.59 4.84
C ILE A 117 5.11 -4.41 6.26
N TRP A 118 5.92 -4.68 7.28
CA TRP A 118 5.52 -4.63 8.69
C TRP A 118 6.54 -3.99 9.65
N GLY A 119 7.67 -3.51 9.12
CA GLY A 119 8.85 -2.99 9.85
C GLY A 119 8.83 -1.52 10.28
N GLY A 120 7.69 -0.83 10.19
CA GLY A 120 7.61 0.62 10.44
C GLY A 120 7.65 1.45 9.16
N SER A 121 8.56 2.43 9.06
CA SER A 121 8.57 3.40 7.96
C SER A 121 9.10 2.85 6.62
N SER A 122 9.71 1.67 6.64
CA SER A 122 10.20 0.93 5.47
C SER A 122 9.94 -0.57 5.68
N PRO A 123 9.94 -1.38 4.60
CA PRO A 123 10.05 -2.83 4.74
C PRO A 123 11.25 -3.16 5.62
N ILE A 124 11.16 -4.21 6.45
CA ILE A 124 12.36 -4.76 7.08
C ILE A 124 13.18 -5.32 5.92
N GLU A 125 14.29 -4.66 5.60
CA GLU A 125 15.27 -5.20 4.66
C GLU A 125 15.99 -6.33 5.39
N LEU A 126 15.39 -7.52 5.36
CA LEU A 126 16.00 -8.73 5.90
C LEU A 126 17.29 -8.97 5.12
N THR A 127 18.42 -8.91 5.81
CA THR A 127 19.76 -8.89 5.21
C THR A 127 20.39 -10.28 5.13
N GLY A 128 19.80 -11.29 5.77
CA GLY A 128 20.26 -12.67 5.71
C GLY A 128 19.78 -13.43 4.46
N ASP A 129 20.62 -14.34 3.97
CA ASP A 129 20.27 -15.33 2.95
C ASP A 129 19.46 -16.47 3.60
N TYR A 130 18.19 -16.22 3.89
CA TYR A 130 17.28 -17.23 4.43
C TYR A 130 16.77 -18.13 3.28
N GLU A 131 16.78 -19.45 3.44
CA GLU A 131 16.43 -20.37 2.34
C GLU A 131 15.00 -20.13 1.81
N ILE A 132 14.91 -19.87 0.50
CA ILE A 132 13.68 -19.57 -0.27
C ILE A 132 12.59 -20.65 -0.10
N SER A 133 12.98 -21.86 0.28
CA SER A 133 12.07 -22.97 0.60
C SER A 133 11.04 -22.61 1.69
N ASP A 134 11.45 -21.84 2.70
CA ASP A 134 10.61 -21.52 3.86
C ASP A 134 9.82 -20.19 3.71
N GLU A 135 10.14 -19.38 2.70
CA GLU A 135 9.55 -18.04 2.46
C GLU A 135 8.02 -18.06 2.35
N PHE A 136 7.44 -19.16 1.87
CA PHE A 136 5.99 -19.24 1.63
C PHE A 136 5.18 -19.52 2.89
N HIS A 137 5.79 -20.08 3.93
CA HIS A 137 5.06 -20.61 5.08
C HIS A 137 5.33 -19.89 6.40
N ILE A 138 6.46 -19.20 6.53
CA ILE A 138 6.79 -18.48 7.74
C ILE A 138 5.84 -17.31 7.98
N ARG A 139 5.34 -17.20 9.21
CA ARG A 139 4.44 -16.13 9.67
C ARG A 139 4.99 -15.47 10.92
N CYS A 140 4.60 -14.22 11.16
CA CYS A 140 4.95 -13.51 12.38
C CYS A 140 4.58 -14.29 13.65
N ARG A 141 3.42 -14.98 13.66
CA ARG A 141 2.99 -15.82 14.79
C ARG A 141 3.96 -16.94 15.19
N ASP A 142 4.81 -17.42 14.27
CA ASP A 142 5.71 -18.54 14.54
C ASP A 142 6.85 -18.12 15.50
N PHE A 143 7.14 -16.82 15.53
CA PHE A 143 8.12 -16.14 16.38
C PHE A 143 7.48 -15.34 17.52
N MET A 144 6.17 -15.50 17.77
CA MET A 144 5.49 -14.89 18.92
C MET A 144 5.37 -15.89 20.06
N ILE A 145 5.31 -15.36 21.28
CA ILE A 145 4.94 -16.14 22.46
C ILE A 145 3.42 -16.37 22.40
N ARG A 146 2.99 -17.62 22.61
CA ARG A 146 1.57 -18.01 22.50
C ARG A 146 0.69 -17.15 23.43
N ASN A 147 -0.37 -16.58 22.87
CA ASN A 147 -1.36 -15.74 23.57
C ASN A 147 -0.76 -14.51 24.28
N GLN A 148 0.41 -14.04 23.85
CA GLN A 148 1.02 -12.83 24.40
C GLN A 148 1.30 -11.83 23.27
N THR A 149 1.30 -10.55 23.61
CA THR A 149 1.76 -9.47 22.74
C THR A 149 3.27 -9.30 22.85
N ALA A 150 4.00 -10.41 22.74
CA ALA A 150 5.46 -10.42 22.90
C ALA A 150 6.10 -11.38 21.90
N TRP A 151 7.27 -10.99 21.40
CA TRP A 151 8.11 -11.78 20.53
C TRP A 151 8.92 -12.82 21.33
N ASP A 152 9.14 -13.99 20.72
CA ASP A 152 10.04 -15.01 21.22
C ASP A 152 11.48 -14.67 20.82
N THR A 153 12.18 -13.99 21.74
CA THR A 153 13.55 -13.51 21.54
C THR A 153 14.52 -14.64 21.21
N VAL A 154 14.33 -15.83 21.79
CA VAL A 154 15.21 -16.98 21.57
C VAL A 154 15.03 -17.49 20.15
N LYS A 155 13.79 -17.65 19.69
CA LYS A 155 13.53 -18.08 18.31
C LYS A 155 14.01 -17.05 17.27
N LEU A 156 13.78 -15.76 17.53
CA LEU A 156 14.21 -14.70 16.62
C LEU A 156 15.73 -14.68 16.46
N ASN A 157 16.48 -14.72 17.56
CA ASN A 157 17.94 -14.71 17.52
C ASN A 157 18.54 -16.00 16.93
N ASN A 158 17.81 -17.11 16.96
CA ASN A 158 18.25 -18.36 16.33
C ASN A 158 18.01 -18.39 14.83
N TYR A 159 16.96 -17.69 14.34
CA TYR A 159 16.56 -17.72 12.94
C TYR A 159 17.11 -16.54 12.16
N PHE A 160 17.01 -15.33 12.71
CA PHE A 160 17.45 -14.09 12.08
C PHE A 160 18.84 -13.69 12.55
N ASN A 161 19.56 -12.95 11.71
CA ASN A 161 20.77 -12.28 12.17
C ASN A 161 20.45 -11.24 13.27
N PRO A 162 21.43 -10.83 14.10
CA PRO A 162 21.16 -9.95 15.23
C PRO A 162 20.53 -8.60 14.87
N PHE A 163 20.82 -8.06 13.69
CA PHE A 163 20.27 -6.77 13.25
C PHE A 163 18.79 -6.89 12.86
N ASP A 164 18.45 -7.90 12.05
CA ASP A 164 17.09 -8.21 11.64
C ASP A 164 16.24 -8.60 12.87
N ALA A 165 16.79 -9.41 13.78
CA ALA A 165 16.11 -9.82 15.01
C ALA A 165 15.79 -8.62 15.91
N ASP A 166 16.76 -7.71 16.11
CA ASP A 166 16.55 -6.49 16.89
C ASP A 166 15.47 -5.59 16.28
N ALA A 167 15.49 -5.42 14.95
CA ALA A 167 14.46 -4.66 14.25
C ALA A 167 13.06 -5.26 14.46
N ILE A 168 12.92 -6.59 14.40
CA ILE A 168 11.64 -7.28 14.64
C ILE A 168 11.17 -7.10 16.09
N LEU A 169 12.09 -7.21 17.06
CA LEU A 169 11.76 -7.09 18.49
C LEU A 169 11.15 -5.73 18.85
N HIS A 170 11.55 -4.66 18.14
CA HIS A 170 11.04 -3.31 18.36
C HIS A 170 9.64 -3.08 17.78
N ILE A 171 9.09 -4.01 16.98
CA ILE A 171 7.78 -3.85 16.36
C ILE A 171 6.69 -4.21 17.38
N PRO A 172 5.76 -3.30 17.69
CA PRO A 172 4.69 -3.59 18.63
C PRO A 172 3.67 -4.57 18.05
N ILE A 173 3.28 -5.56 18.85
CA ILE A 173 2.17 -6.46 18.56
C ILE A 173 0.90 -5.85 19.14
N ILE A 174 -0.14 -5.72 18.31
CA ILE A 174 -1.43 -5.21 18.75
C ILE A 174 -2.14 -6.28 19.57
N ASN A 175 -2.81 -5.86 20.66
CA ASN A 175 -3.70 -6.71 21.44
C ASN A 175 -5.05 -6.94 20.72
N ASP A 176 -4.98 -7.41 19.47
CA ASP A 176 -6.11 -7.84 18.65
C ASP A 176 -5.80 -9.23 18.09
N GLN A 177 -6.84 -10.01 17.83
CA GLN A 177 -6.74 -11.33 17.23
C GLN A 177 -6.32 -11.26 15.76
N ARG A 178 -6.60 -10.16 15.08
CA ARG A 178 -6.36 -10.00 13.64
C ARG A 178 -5.26 -8.98 13.36
N ASP A 179 -4.59 -9.17 12.24
CA ASP A 179 -3.68 -8.17 11.69
C ASP A 179 -4.45 -6.94 11.23
N SER A 180 -3.81 -5.78 11.31
CA SER A 180 -4.35 -4.53 10.77
C SER A 180 -3.42 -3.97 9.70
N ILE A 181 -3.99 -3.21 8.76
CA ILE A 181 -3.22 -2.49 7.74
C ILE A 181 -3.39 -1.00 8.00
N LEU A 182 -2.30 -0.26 7.94
CA LEU A 182 -2.22 1.18 8.13
C LEU A 182 -1.61 1.83 6.90
N TRP A 183 -1.90 3.10 6.73
CA TRP A 183 -1.17 3.94 5.78
C TRP A 183 0.06 4.50 6.47
N SER A 184 1.25 4.31 5.89
CA SER A 184 2.54 4.70 6.49
C SER A 184 2.60 6.17 6.88
N HIS A 185 1.96 7.06 6.11
CA HIS A 185 1.91 8.49 6.42
C HIS A 185 0.97 8.86 7.59
N ASN A 186 0.13 7.93 8.05
CA ASN A 186 -0.71 8.10 9.23
C ASN A 186 -0.14 7.38 10.47
N ALA A 187 0.96 6.62 10.32
CA ALA A 187 1.64 5.97 11.41
C ALA A 187 2.63 6.95 12.07
N GLN A 188 2.09 7.98 12.73
CA GLN A 188 2.81 8.78 13.71
C GLN A 188 2.50 8.29 15.12
#